data_AF-Q4A820-F1
#
_entry.id   AF-Q4A820-F1
#
_cell.length_a   1.000
_cell.length_b   1.000
_cell.length_c   1.000
_cell.angle_alpha   90.00
_cell.angle_beta   90.00
_cell.angle_gamma   90.00
#
_symmetry.space_group_name_H-M   'P 1'
#
loop_
_entity.id
_entity.type
_entity.pdbx_description
1 polymer ?
#
loop_
_entity_poly.entity_id
_entity_poly.type
_entity_poly.pdbx_seq_one_letter_code
_entity_poly.pdbx_strand_id
1 'polypeptide(L)'
;MILGNPFGNKKIPSVAELWKNEKKQYRIWIFTYPILLALLAILLGVQIILNFDSKRIELILSILSILFTGATLFFYIISLFISYKEKDFASLGNRSFFVNLIGFSLSLISILHSTVSMIKDLKKDDKYFILILVIQIILVGLVFFLIPYFYTRVLKIKSIFRLSHSIIIFEKQINELKNDPQTYSKYMDIFSMAQNNPHQTNQNNTTNPSDLNVDNEINNTKTEKPISKTEKIRIALEKLPLTNLYEIAKKLEISGYQDLKKQELIELLIRILGQQEK
;
A
#
# COMPACT_ATOMS: atom_id res chain seq x y z
N MET A 1 5.98 -6.34 -11.69
CA MET A 1 6.25 -7.75 -11.33
C MET A 1 5.37 -8.15 -10.15
N ILE A 2 4.35 -8.94 -10.46
CA ILE A 2 3.39 -9.66 -9.60
C ILE A 2 2.65 -8.78 -8.56
N LEU A 3 1.76 -7.91 -9.05
CA LEU A 3 0.48 -7.69 -8.36
C LEU A 3 -0.43 -8.84 -8.78
N GLY A 4 -0.26 -10.00 -8.14
CA GLY A 4 -1.18 -11.12 -8.28
C GLY A 4 -2.29 -10.96 -7.25
N ASN A 5 -3.54 -10.99 -7.73
CA ASN A 5 -4.83 -11.13 -7.02
C ASN A 5 -4.84 -10.75 -5.51
N PRO A 6 -5.61 -9.71 -5.09
CA PRO A 6 -5.72 -9.33 -3.67
C PRO A 6 -6.31 -10.42 -2.77
N PHE A 7 -6.97 -11.44 -3.35
CA PHE A 7 -7.49 -12.63 -2.67
C PHE A 7 -7.18 -13.92 -3.45
N GLY A 8 -6.03 -14.00 -4.12
CA GLY A 8 -5.63 -15.19 -4.88
C GLY A 8 -5.65 -16.47 -4.05
N ASN A 9 -5.92 -17.61 -4.70
CA ASN A 9 -5.93 -18.98 -4.18
C ASN A 9 -4.69 -19.41 -3.36
N LYS A 10 -3.71 -18.52 -3.13
CA LYS A 10 -2.67 -18.70 -2.13
C LYS A 10 -3.15 -18.07 -0.83
N LYS A 11 -3.58 -18.93 0.10
CA LYS A 11 -3.85 -18.58 1.50
C LYS A 11 -2.79 -17.60 2.00
N ILE A 12 -3.21 -16.39 2.39
CA ILE A 12 -2.29 -15.37 2.90
C ILE A 12 -1.60 -15.96 4.14
N PRO A 13 -0.27 -15.96 4.20
CA PRO A 13 0.44 -16.65 5.27
C PRO A 13 0.12 -16.01 6.61
N SER A 14 -0.08 -16.83 7.63
CA SER A 14 -0.27 -16.36 9.01
C SER A 14 1.00 -15.70 9.54
N VAL A 15 0.88 -14.87 10.58
CA VAL A 15 2.05 -14.25 11.25
C VAL A 15 3.08 -15.31 11.67
N ALA A 16 2.61 -16.46 12.15
CA ALA A 16 3.47 -17.58 12.53
C ALA A 16 4.23 -18.19 11.33
N GLU A 17 3.58 -18.30 10.17
CA GLU A 17 4.21 -18.79 8.93
C GLU A 17 5.21 -17.79 8.36
N LEU A 18 4.88 -16.49 8.40
CA LEU A 18 5.81 -15.42 8.06
C LEU A 18 7.04 -15.44 8.98
N TRP A 19 6.82 -15.60 10.30
CA TRP A 19 7.90 -15.64 11.28
C TRP A 19 8.84 -16.84 11.08
N LYS A 20 8.32 -18.01 10.69
CA LYS A 20 9.17 -19.18 10.35
C LYS A 20 10.20 -18.87 9.26
N ASN A 21 9.86 -17.97 8.34
CA ASN A 21 10.74 -17.55 7.24
C ASN A 21 11.60 -16.32 7.55
N GLU A 22 11.53 -15.76 8.78
CA GLU A 22 12.24 -14.54 9.18
C GLU A 22 13.73 -14.56 8.85
N LYS A 23 14.43 -15.62 9.30
CA LYS A 23 15.89 -15.74 9.15
C LYS A 23 16.35 -15.66 7.70
N LYS A 24 15.58 -16.29 6.81
CA LYS A 24 15.93 -16.46 5.40
C LYS A 24 15.53 -15.26 4.55
N GLN A 25 14.38 -14.65 4.84
CA GLN A 25 13.79 -13.62 3.97
C GLN A 25 13.93 -12.20 4.51
N TYR A 26 13.83 -12.01 5.83
CA TYR A 26 13.60 -10.68 6.41
C TYR A 26 14.81 -10.14 7.18
N ARG A 27 15.54 -11.03 7.87
CA ARG A 27 16.65 -10.69 8.77
C ARG A 27 17.65 -9.71 8.18
N ILE A 28 18.16 -10.02 6.99
CA ILE A 28 19.20 -9.22 6.35
C ILE A 28 18.74 -7.78 6.15
N TRP A 29 17.51 -7.57 5.68
CA TRP A 29 16.96 -6.23 5.44
C TRP A 29 16.75 -5.46 6.73
N ILE A 30 16.25 -6.14 7.76
CA ILE A 30 15.94 -5.54 9.07
C ILE A 30 17.22 -5.13 9.80
N PHE A 31 18.28 -5.94 9.77
CA PHE A 31 19.55 -5.61 10.45
C PHE A 31 20.50 -4.75 9.63
N THR A 32 20.43 -4.78 8.30
CA THR A 32 21.27 -3.90 7.47
C THR A 32 20.86 -2.44 7.63
N TYR A 33 19.57 -2.17 7.82
CA TYR A 33 19.07 -0.80 7.98
C TYR A 33 19.71 -0.02 9.17
N PRO A 34 19.73 -0.53 10.42
CA PRO A 34 20.38 0.16 11.53
C PRO A 34 21.91 0.25 11.35
N ILE A 35 22.54 -0.70 10.65
CA ILE A 35 23.97 -0.60 10.30
C ILE A 35 24.22 0.60 9.37
N LEU A 36 23.37 0.82 8.37
CA LEU A 36 23.46 1.98 7.48
C LEU A 36 23.23 3.29 8.24
N LEU A 37 22.30 3.33 9.19
CA LEU A 37 22.08 4.50 10.04
C LEU A 37 23.28 4.80 10.95
N ALA A 38 23.89 3.77 11.53
CA ALA A 38 25.10 3.93 12.33
C ALA A 38 26.26 4.46 11.47
N LEU A 39 26.42 3.91 10.26
CA LEU A 39 27.42 4.38 9.29
C LEU A 39 27.18 5.84 8.90
N LEU A 40 25.92 6.25 8.67
CA LEU A 40 25.56 7.65 8.42
C LEU A 40 26.01 8.55 9.57
N ALA A 41 25.67 8.20 10.81
CA ALA A 41 26.02 9.00 11.98
C ALA A 41 27.54 9.17 12.13
N ILE A 42 28.30 8.10 11.88
CA ILE A 42 29.77 8.13 11.92
C ILE A 42 30.31 9.07 10.83
N LEU A 43 29.84 8.93 9.58
CA LEU A 43 30.31 9.76 8.47
C LEU A 43 29.97 11.24 8.65
N LEU A 44 28.78 11.55 9.16
CA LEU A 44 28.41 12.91 9.54
C LEU A 44 29.32 13.46 10.65
N GLY A 45 29.67 12.63 11.65
CA GLY A 45 30.63 13.01 12.69
C GLY A 45 32.02 13.31 12.15
N VAL A 46 32.52 12.47 11.24
CA VAL A 46 33.81 12.71 10.56
C VAL A 46 33.76 14.00 9.74
N GLN A 47 32.65 14.25 9.03
CA GLN A 47 32.47 15.48 8.27
C GLN A 47 32.52 16.73 9.15
N ILE A 48 31.91 16.72 10.34
CA ILE A 48 32.00 17.84 11.29
C ILE A 48 33.44 18.10 11.71
N ILE A 49 34.21 17.04 12.00
CA ILE A 49 35.62 17.17 12.42
C ILE A 49 36.47 17.79 11.30
N LEU A 50 36.24 17.36 10.05
CA LEU A 50 36.98 17.88 8.90
C LEU A 50 36.58 19.32 8.52
N ASN A 51 35.33 19.71 8.78
CA ASN A 51 34.78 21.03 8.47
C ASN A 51 34.61 21.91 9.72
N PHE A 52 35.49 21.77 10.72
CA PHE A 52 35.34 22.43 12.02
C PHE A 52 35.34 23.97 11.93
N ASP A 53 35.97 24.56 10.91
CA ASP A 53 36.01 26.01 10.67
C ASP A 53 34.77 26.56 9.94
N SER A 54 33.71 25.75 9.82
CA SER A 54 32.47 26.14 9.16
C SER A 54 31.67 27.18 9.93
N LYS A 55 30.79 27.90 9.22
CA LYS A 55 29.89 28.90 9.82
C LYS A 55 29.02 28.24 10.90
N ARG A 56 28.71 28.98 11.97
CA ARG A 56 27.88 28.51 13.11
C ARG A 56 26.60 27.77 12.70
N ILE A 57 25.93 28.20 11.62
CA ILE A 57 24.69 27.57 11.13
C ILE A 57 24.94 26.14 10.63
N GLU A 58 26.02 25.90 9.89
CA GLU A 58 26.35 24.58 9.34
C GLU A 58 26.69 23.59 10.47
N LEU A 59 27.44 24.05 11.46
CA LEU A 59 27.75 23.28 12.66
C LEU A 59 26.46 22.88 13.40
N ILE A 60 25.53 23.82 13.62
CA ILE A 60 24.25 23.55 14.28
C ILE A 60 23.43 22.51 13.49
N LEU A 61 23.30 22.68 12.18
CA LEU A 61 22.55 21.75 11.33
C LEU A 61 23.16 20.34 11.35
N SER A 62 24.48 20.25 11.34
CA SER A 62 25.20 18.97 11.35
C SER A 62 25.07 18.26 12.70
N ILE A 63 25.19 18.99 13.82
CA ILE A 63 24.95 18.45 15.16
C ILE A 63 23.51 17.95 15.28
N LEU A 64 22.54 18.73 14.81
CA LEU A 64 21.13 18.37 14.84
C LEU A 64 20.85 17.12 13.98
N SER A 65 21.44 17.05 12.79
CA SER A 65 21.36 15.88 11.91
C SER A 65 21.91 14.61 12.58
N ILE A 66 23.06 14.68 13.26
CA ILE A 66 23.62 13.55 14.02
C ILE A 66 22.68 13.15 15.16
N LEU A 67 22.17 14.12 15.93
CA LEU A 67 21.28 13.86 17.06
C LEU A 67 19.99 13.16 16.61
N PHE A 68 19.36 13.63 15.54
CA PHE A 68 18.15 13.00 14.98
C PHE A 68 18.43 11.63 14.34
N THR A 69 19.60 11.45 13.71
CA THR A 69 20.02 10.14 13.19
C THR A 69 20.23 9.15 14.32
N GLY A 70 20.89 9.56 15.41
CA GLY A 70 21.07 8.77 16.63
C GLY A 70 19.75 8.42 17.31
N ALA A 71 18.82 9.39 17.42
CA ALA A 71 17.48 9.14 17.92
C ALA A 71 16.70 8.14 17.05
N THR A 72 16.80 8.26 15.72
CA THR A 72 16.19 7.32 14.77
C THR A 72 16.73 5.91 14.97
N LEU A 73 18.05 5.77 15.09
CA LEU A 73 18.71 4.49 15.35
C LEU A 73 18.23 3.89 16.68
N PHE A 74 18.21 4.68 17.76
CA PHE A 74 17.75 4.25 19.08
C PHE A 74 16.30 3.76 19.06
N PHE A 75 15.36 4.54 18.51
CA PHE A 75 13.96 4.13 18.41
C PHE A 75 13.77 2.91 17.51
N TYR A 76 14.55 2.80 16.44
CA TYR A 76 14.51 1.62 15.57
C TYR A 76 14.97 0.36 16.32
N ILE A 77 16.06 0.44 17.07
CA ILE A 77 16.58 -0.68 17.88
C ILE A 77 15.55 -1.12 18.93
N ILE A 78 14.94 -0.19 19.66
CA ILE A 78 13.86 -0.51 20.62
C ILE A 78 12.71 -1.22 19.90
N SER A 79 12.29 -0.69 18.75
CA SER A 79 11.21 -1.29 17.97
C SER A 79 11.56 -2.70 17.49
N LEU A 80 12.82 -2.94 17.12
CA LEU A 80 13.31 -4.25 16.73
C LEU A 80 13.25 -5.23 17.91
N PHE A 81 13.70 -4.83 19.11
CA PHE A 81 13.58 -5.67 20.31
C PHE A 81 12.13 -6.05 20.61
N ILE A 82 11.20 -5.10 20.52
CA ILE A 82 9.76 -5.36 20.71
C ILE A 82 9.26 -6.36 19.67
N SER A 83 9.56 -6.14 18.39
CA SER A 83 9.12 -7.04 17.32
C SER A 83 9.67 -8.47 17.46
N TYR A 84 10.90 -8.64 17.95
CA TYR A 84 11.46 -9.98 18.23
C TYR A 84 10.83 -10.64 19.45
N LYS A 85 10.49 -9.87 20.49
CA LYS A 85 9.78 -10.37 21.66
C LYS A 85 8.37 -10.86 21.28
N GLU A 86 7.68 -10.11 20.43
CA GLU A 86 6.31 -10.39 19.97
C GLU A 86 6.26 -11.42 18.83
N LYS A 87 7.40 -11.73 18.20
CA LYS A 87 7.50 -12.54 16.98
C LYS A 87 6.64 -11.97 15.83
N ASP A 88 6.57 -10.64 15.76
CA ASP A 88 5.76 -9.90 14.79
C ASP A 88 6.48 -8.60 14.40
N PHE A 89 6.68 -8.36 13.10
CA PHE A 89 7.28 -7.12 12.58
C PHE A 89 6.25 -6.01 12.29
N ALA A 90 4.97 -6.18 12.62
CA ALA A 90 3.95 -5.14 12.44
C ALA A 90 4.25 -3.88 13.27
N SER A 91 4.88 -4.03 14.44
CA SER A 91 5.28 -2.94 15.32
C SER A 91 6.54 -2.19 14.87
N LEU A 92 7.25 -2.71 13.85
CA LEU A 92 8.56 -2.21 13.43
C LEU A 92 8.49 -0.74 12.94
N GLY A 93 9.26 0.13 13.58
CA GLY A 93 9.45 1.53 13.19
C GLY A 93 8.21 2.43 13.30
N ASN A 94 7.16 2.04 14.05
CA ASN A 94 5.98 2.90 14.23
C ASN A 94 6.34 4.27 14.82
N ARG A 95 7.19 4.30 15.85
CA ARG A 95 7.67 5.54 16.47
C ARG A 95 8.81 6.19 15.69
N SER A 96 9.58 5.40 14.95
CA SER A 96 10.74 5.90 14.22
C SER A 96 10.36 6.60 12.91
N PHE A 97 9.16 6.40 12.34
CA PHE A 97 8.81 6.98 11.04
C PHE A 97 8.99 8.51 11.00
N PHE A 98 8.38 9.22 11.96
CA PHE A 98 8.43 10.68 12.00
C PHE A 98 9.83 11.20 12.32
N VAL A 99 10.50 10.58 13.29
CA VAL A 99 11.89 10.92 13.66
C VAL A 99 12.84 10.68 12.48
N ASN A 100 12.64 9.58 11.75
CA ASN A 100 13.42 9.25 10.55
C ASN A 100 13.18 10.26 9.43
N LEU A 101 11.93 10.69 9.20
CA LEU A 101 11.61 11.70 8.20
C LEU A 101 12.31 13.03 8.51
N ILE A 102 12.27 13.48 9.77
CA ILE A 102 12.96 14.70 10.21
C ILE A 102 14.48 14.52 10.10
N GLY A 103 15.03 13.42 10.62
CA GLY A 103 16.46 13.14 10.59
C GLY A 103 17.00 13.05 9.16
N PHE A 104 16.26 12.40 8.26
CA PHE A 104 16.57 12.34 6.84
C PHE A 104 16.57 13.74 6.22
N SER A 105 15.54 14.54 6.49
CA SER A 105 15.42 15.90 5.92
C SER A 105 16.54 16.82 6.39
N LEU A 106 16.89 16.76 7.68
CA LEU A 106 18.01 17.51 8.24
C LEU A 106 19.36 17.08 7.67
N SER A 107 19.57 15.76 7.53
CA SER A 107 20.79 15.21 6.93
C SER A 107 20.91 15.63 5.46
N LEU A 108 19.81 15.60 4.71
CA LEU A 108 19.74 16.08 3.35
C LEU A 108 20.16 17.56 3.24
N ILE A 109 19.56 18.42 4.08
CA ILE A 109 19.87 19.86 4.09
C ILE A 109 21.33 20.11 4.47
N SER A 110 21.83 19.42 5.51
CA SER A 110 23.23 19.51 5.95
C SER A 110 24.20 19.12 4.83
N ILE A 111 23.97 17.97 4.17
CA ILE A 111 24.80 17.48 3.06
C ILE A 111 24.75 18.44 1.87
N LEU A 112 23.57 18.94 1.48
CA LEU A 112 23.44 19.90 0.39
C LEU A 112 24.16 21.21 0.69
N HIS A 113 23.96 21.76 1.89
CA HIS A 113 24.62 23.00 2.30
C HIS A 113 26.14 22.82 2.33
N SER A 114 26.64 21.73 2.91
CA SER A 114 28.07 21.43 2.96
C SER A 114 28.66 21.23 1.56
N THR A 115 27.94 20.59 0.65
CA THR A 115 28.35 20.48 -0.77
C THR A 115 28.50 21.87 -1.41
N VAL A 116 27.52 22.75 -1.20
CA VAL A 116 27.54 24.11 -1.77
C VAL A 116 28.67 24.95 -1.18
N SER A 117 28.93 24.85 0.13
CA SER A 117 30.07 25.55 0.75
C SER A 117 31.39 25.02 0.20
N MET A 118 31.54 23.69 0.12
CA MET A 118 32.74 23.06 -0.45
C MET A 118 33.01 23.56 -1.87
N ILE A 119 31.99 23.64 -2.73
CA ILE A 119 32.12 24.15 -4.11
C ILE A 119 32.55 25.63 -4.16
N LYS A 120 32.07 26.45 -3.22
CA LYS A 120 32.39 27.89 -3.17
C LYS A 120 33.80 28.16 -2.64
N ASP A 121 34.22 27.39 -1.64
CA ASP A 121 35.49 27.60 -0.92
C ASP A 121 36.64 26.74 -1.50
N LEU A 122 36.39 26.10 -2.64
CA LEU A 122 37.20 25.05 -3.24
C LEU A 122 38.57 25.56 -3.75
N LYS A 123 39.57 25.60 -2.86
CA LYS A 123 40.98 25.75 -3.23
C LYS A 123 41.60 24.36 -3.40
N LYS A 124 42.14 24.08 -4.59
CA LYS A 124 42.80 22.79 -4.89
C LYS A 124 44.00 22.49 -3.98
N ASP A 125 44.53 23.50 -3.31
CA ASP A 125 45.72 23.39 -2.45
C ASP A 125 45.41 22.86 -1.04
N ASP A 126 44.14 22.61 -0.69
CA ASP A 126 43.80 22.02 0.61
C ASP A 126 44.23 20.55 0.66
N LYS A 127 45.07 20.23 1.65
CA LYS A 127 45.63 18.90 1.91
C LYS A 127 44.54 17.82 2.05
N TYR A 128 43.36 18.18 2.54
CA TYR A 128 42.26 17.23 2.78
C TYR A 128 41.19 17.21 1.69
N PHE A 129 41.36 17.97 0.62
CA PHE A 129 40.33 18.14 -0.42
C PHE A 129 39.79 16.81 -0.97
N ILE A 130 40.68 15.89 -1.37
CA ILE A 130 40.29 14.59 -1.95
C ILE A 130 39.51 13.76 -0.93
N LEU A 131 39.94 13.75 0.33
CA LEU A 131 39.29 12.98 1.39
C LEU A 131 37.86 13.50 1.66
N ILE A 132 37.69 14.82 1.76
CA ILE A 132 36.39 15.46 1.95
C ILE A 132 35.46 15.13 0.78
N LEU A 133 35.96 15.23 -0.46
CA LEU A 133 35.19 14.91 -1.66
C LEU A 133 34.74 13.44 -1.69
N VAL A 134 35.62 12.49 -1.33
CA VAL A 134 35.27 11.06 -1.25
C VAL A 134 34.19 10.81 -0.20
N ILE A 135 34.33 11.39 1.00
CA ILE A 135 33.32 11.28 2.07
C ILE A 135 31.98 11.84 1.59
N GLN A 136 32.01 12.98 0.89
CA GLN A 136 30.80 13.61 0.37
C GLN A 136 30.08 12.74 -0.66
N ILE A 137 30.81 12.11 -1.59
CA ILE A 137 30.23 11.16 -2.56
C ILE A 137 29.57 9.97 -1.83
N ILE A 138 30.25 9.42 -0.82
CA ILE A 138 29.72 8.31 -0.03
C ILE A 138 28.44 8.73 0.72
N LEU A 139 28.43 9.90 1.35
CA LEU A 139 27.27 10.45 2.06
C LEU A 139 26.08 10.64 1.12
N VAL A 140 26.30 11.22 -0.06
CA VAL A 140 25.25 11.38 -1.08
C VAL A 140 24.73 10.00 -1.52
N GLY A 141 25.62 9.06 -1.84
CA GLY A 141 25.24 7.68 -2.18
C GLY A 141 24.37 7.02 -1.10
N LEU A 142 24.78 7.20 0.16
CA LEU A 142 24.14 6.58 1.31
C LEU A 142 22.76 7.17 1.60
N VAL A 143 22.64 8.51 1.58
CA VAL A 143 21.38 9.21 1.86
C VAL A 143 20.39 9.11 0.70
N PHE A 144 20.81 9.28 -0.55
CA PHE A 144 19.87 9.31 -1.67
C PHE A 144 19.47 7.92 -2.19
N PHE A 145 20.35 6.91 -2.07
CA PHE A 145 20.10 5.60 -2.66
C PHE A 145 19.95 4.51 -1.60
N LEU A 146 20.98 4.27 -0.77
CA LEU A 146 21.00 3.10 0.11
C LEU A 146 19.93 3.18 1.20
N ILE A 147 19.87 4.27 1.98
CA ILE A 147 18.91 4.40 3.08
C ILE A 147 17.46 4.28 2.59
N PRO A 148 16.99 5.04 1.58
CA PRO A 148 15.64 4.90 1.06
C PRO A 148 15.36 3.50 0.53
N TYR A 149 16.31 2.89 -0.19
CA TYR A 149 16.15 1.54 -0.71
C TYR A 149 15.92 0.52 0.41
N PHE A 150 16.78 0.48 1.43
CA PHE A 150 16.62 -0.46 2.55
C PHE A 150 15.39 -0.12 3.40
N TYR A 151 15.09 1.15 3.60
CA TYR A 151 13.91 1.57 4.33
C TYR A 151 12.62 1.09 3.66
N THR A 152 12.50 1.21 2.33
CA THR A 152 11.33 0.68 1.61
C THR A 152 11.19 -0.83 1.74
N ARG A 153 12.30 -1.59 1.78
CA ARG A 153 12.28 -3.04 2.04
C ARG A 153 11.74 -3.34 3.44
N VAL A 154 12.20 -2.61 4.45
CA VAL A 154 11.71 -2.73 5.84
C VAL A 154 10.22 -2.40 5.92
N LEU A 155 9.76 -1.34 5.26
CA LEU A 155 8.34 -0.98 5.22
C LEU A 155 7.47 -2.04 4.53
N LYS A 156 7.98 -2.67 3.45
CA LYS A 156 7.27 -3.79 2.80
C LYS A 156 7.11 -4.98 3.74
N ILE A 157 8.17 -5.35 4.46
CA ILE A 157 8.10 -6.43 5.46
C ILE A 157 7.05 -6.11 6.52
N LYS A 158 7.11 -4.91 7.11
CA LYS A 158 6.11 -4.43 8.06
C LYS A 158 4.69 -4.51 7.51
N SER A 159 4.48 -4.06 6.27
CA SER A 159 3.17 -4.07 5.61
C SER A 159 2.61 -5.49 5.47
N ILE A 160 3.45 -6.48 5.15
CA ILE A 160 3.04 -7.88 5.03
C ILE A 160 2.60 -8.44 6.39
N PHE A 161 3.36 -8.19 7.45
CA PHE A 161 3.00 -8.61 8.80
C PHE A 161 1.72 -7.94 9.30
N ARG A 162 1.59 -6.62 9.09
CA ARG A 162 0.38 -5.87 9.46
C ARG A 162 -0.85 -6.39 8.71
N LEU A 163 -0.73 -6.68 7.41
CA LEU A 163 -1.81 -7.25 6.62
C LEU A 163 -2.24 -8.62 7.16
N SER A 164 -1.27 -9.51 7.43
CA SER A 164 -1.54 -10.82 8.02
C SER A 164 -2.26 -10.71 9.36
N HIS A 165 -1.81 -9.79 10.23
CA HIS A 165 -2.44 -9.52 11.52
C HIS A 165 -3.88 -9.01 11.38
N SER A 166 -4.12 -8.06 10.47
CA SER A 166 -5.45 -7.52 10.19
C SER A 166 -6.41 -8.57 9.66
N ILE A 167 -5.94 -9.49 8.82
CA ILE A 167 -6.76 -10.60 8.30
C ILE A 167 -7.18 -11.54 9.42
N ILE A 168 -6.27 -11.90 10.33
CA ILE A 168 -6.60 -12.76 11.47
C ILE A 168 -7.64 -12.11 12.38
N ILE A 169 -7.48 -10.82 12.69
CA ILE A 169 -8.47 -10.07 13.48
C ILE A 169 -9.82 -10.06 12.76
N PHE A 170 -9.81 -9.78 11.46
CA PHE A 170 -11.01 -9.76 10.64
C PHE A 170 -11.72 -11.11 10.60
N GLU A 171 -10.99 -12.21 10.38
CA GLU A 171 -11.53 -13.57 10.42
C GLU A 171 -12.15 -13.89 11.78
N LYS A 172 -11.49 -13.49 12.87
CA LYS A 172 -12.02 -13.66 14.23
C LYS A 172 -13.32 -12.88 14.43
N GLN A 173 -13.36 -11.61 14.02
CA GLN A 173 -14.57 -10.78 14.09
C GLN A 173 -15.71 -11.33 13.24
N ILE A 174 -15.41 -11.81 12.04
CA ILE A 174 -16.41 -12.45 11.17
C ILE A 174 -16.94 -13.75 11.79
N ASN A 175 -16.08 -14.55 12.42
CA ASN A 175 -16.51 -15.78 13.09
C ASN A 175 -17.33 -15.49 14.35
N GLU A 176 -16.99 -14.46 15.12
CA GLU A 176 -17.80 -13.98 16.24
C GLU A 176 -19.16 -13.45 15.78
N LEU A 177 -19.18 -12.69 14.69
CA LEU A 177 -20.43 -12.20 14.07
C LEU A 177 -21.30 -13.35 13.56
N LYS A 178 -20.72 -14.40 12.96
CA LYS A 178 -21.49 -15.58 12.52
C LYS A 178 -22.23 -16.27 13.66
N ASN A 179 -21.74 -16.15 14.90
CA ASN A 179 -22.42 -16.69 16.08
C ASN A 179 -23.60 -15.81 16.54
N ASP A 180 -23.73 -14.59 16.02
CA ASP A 180 -24.87 -13.70 16.21
C ASP A 180 -25.54 -13.37 14.86
N PRO A 181 -26.54 -14.17 14.44
CA PRO A 181 -27.19 -14.03 13.13
C PRO A 181 -27.78 -12.64 12.87
N GLN A 182 -28.27 -11.94 13.90
CA GLN A 182 -28.88 -10.63 13.77
C GLN A 182 -27.84 -9.54 13.53
N THR A 183 -26.70 -9.60 14.24
CA THR A 183 -25.61 -8.65 14.04
C THR A 183 -24.88 -8.89 12.71
N TYR A 184 -24.72 -10.16 12.31
CA TYR A 184 -24.14 -10.51 11.01
C TYR A 184 -24.99 -10.03 9.82
N SER A 185 -26.32 -10.22 9.88
CA SER A 185 -27.20 -9.76 8.81
C SER A 185 -27.14 -8.23 8.69
N LYS A 186 -27.19 -7.50 9.81
CA LYS A 186 -27.06 -6.04 9.82
C LYS A 186 -25.73 -5.55 9.25
N TYR A 187 -24.64 -6.28 9.49
CA TYR A 187 -23.32 -5.94 8.95
C TYR A 187 -23.26 -6.19 7.43
N MET A 188 -23.81 -7.31 6.95
CA MET A 188 -23.93 -7.59 5.52
C MET A 188 -24.89 -6.64 4.80
N ASP A 189 -25.94 -6.20 5.48
CA ASP A 189 -26.90 -5.23 4.95
C ASP A 189 -26.26 -3.85 4.74
N ILE A 190 -25.25 -3.46 5.52
CA ILE A 190 -24.50 -2.20 5.27
C ILE A 190 -23.73 -2.28 3.94
N PHE A 191 -23.19 -3.45 3.58
CA PHE A 191 -22.53 -3.65 2.28
C PHE A 191 -23.53 -3.74 1.12
N SER A 192 -24.74 -4.27 1.36
CA SER A 192 -25.80 -4.31 0.35
C SER A 192 -26.50 -2.95 0.19
N MET A 193 -26.60 -2.14 1.25
CA MET A 193 -27.19 -0.80 1.21
C MET A 193 -26.30 0.20 0.46
N ALA A 194 -24.96 0.03 0.53
CA ALA A 194 -24.01 0.74 -0.31
C ALA A 194 -24.12 0.40 -1.82
N GLN A 195 -24.82 -0.70 -2.16
CA GLN A 195 -25.11 -1.13 -3.53
C GLN A 195 -26.49 -0.63 -4.03
N ASN A 196 -27.38 -0.19 -3.14
CA ASN A 196 -28.78 0.10 -3.46
C ASN A 196 -29.20 1.58 -3.43
N ASN A 197 -28.27 2.54 -3.28
CA ASN A 197 -28.61 3.96 -3.32
C ASN A 197 -27.78 4.79 -4.32
N PRO A 198 -28.14 4.78 -5.61
CA PRO A 198 -27.91 5.88 -6.52
C PRO A 198 -29.23 6.64 -6.77
N HIS A 199 -29.33 7.85 -6.21
CA HIS A 199 -30.25 8.93 -6.63
C HIS A 199 -31.75 8.60 -6.75
N GLN A 200 -32.49 8.70 -5.64
CA GLN A 200 -33.83 9.29 -5.66
C GLN A 200 -33.73 10.78 -5.32
N THR A 201 -33.47 11.60 -6.33
CA THR A 201 -33.78 13.03 -6.26
C THR A 201 -35.20 13.20 -6.80
N ASN A 202 -36.14 13.53 -5.92
CA ASN A 202 -37.53 13.81 -6.24
C ASN A 202 -37.65 14.85 -7.38
N GLN A 203 -38.05 14.42 -8.57
CA GLN A 203 -38.70 15.29 -9.54
C GLN A 203 -40.21 15.16 -9.37
N ASN A 204 -40.80 16.22 -8.81
CA ASN A 204 -42.23 16.49 -8.94
C ASN A 204 -42.58 16.63 -10.42
N ASN A 205 -43.55 15.85 -10.91
CA ASN A 205 -44.54 16.31 -11.87
C ASN A 205 -45.67 15.28 -12.02
N THR A 206 -46.89 15.66 -11.64
CA THR A 206 -48.11 15.05 -12.17
C THR A 206 -49.27 16.04 -12.11
N THR A 207 -49.75 16.47 -13.27
CA THR A 207 -51.19 16.53 -13.62
C THR A 207 -51.36 16.92 -15.10
N ASN A 208 -51.58 15.96 -16.00
CA ASN A 208 -52.93 15.62 -16.48
C ASN A 208 -52.90 14.60 -17.64
N PRO A 209 -54.02 13.86 -17.86
CA PRO A 209 -54.07 12.66 -18.68
C PRO A 209 -54.78 12.87 -20.03
N SER A 210 -54.53 11.99 -21.00
CA SER A 210 -55.58 11.44 -21.87
C SER A 210 -55.04 10.31 -22.78
N ASP A 211 -55.75 9.19 -22.71
CA ASP A 211 -56.16 8.26 -23.78
C ASP A 211 -55.12 7.64 -24.72
N LEU A 212 -55.00 6.31 -24.66
CA LEU A 212 -55.60 5.43 -25.69
C LEU A 212 -55.37 3.92 -25.38
N ASN A 213 -56.47 3.18 -25.45
CA ASN A 213 -56.60 1.72 -25.51
C ASN A 213 -55.75 1.10 -26.62
N VAL A 214 -55.22 -0.12 -26.38
CA VAL A 214 -55.38 -1.29 -27.27
C VAL A 214 -55.24 -2.57 -26.44
N ASP A 215 -56.34 -3.32 -26.34
CA ASP A 215 -56.36 -4.75 -26.00
C ASP A 215 -55.72 -5.57 -27.13
N ASN A 216 -54.95 -6.59 -26.78
CA ASN A 216 -55.10 -7.90 -27.42
C ASN A 216 -54.45 -9.01 -26.61
N GLU A 217 -55.22 -10.09 -26.55
CA GLU A 217 -55.10 -11.25 -25.69
C GLU A 217 -54.62 -12.46 -26.55
N ILE A 218 -54.13 -13.50 -25.86
CA ILE A 218 -54.21 -14.94 -26.24
C ILE A 218 -52.93 -15.67 -26.81
N ASN A 219 -52.44 -16.58 -25.94
CA ASN A 219 -51.96 -17.98 -26.11
C ASN A 219 -50.49 -18.42 -26.33
N ASN A 220 -49.97 -19.12 -25.29
CA ASN A 220 -49.47 -20.53 -25.25
C ASN A 220 -48.49 -20.99 -26.36
N THR A 221 -47.31 -21.61 -26.15
CA THR A 221 -47.02 -22.87 -25.42
C THR A 221 -45.51 -23.22 -25.55
N LYS A 222 -44.92 -23.81 -24.49
CA LYS A 222 -43.74 -24.71 -24.38
C LYS A 222 -42.65 -24.75 -25.49
N THR A 223 -41.39 -24.62 -25.08
CA THR A 223 -40.40 -25.72 -25.20
C THR A 223 -39.30 -25.56 -24.14
N GLU A 224 -39.29 -26.43 -23.13
CA GLU A 224 -38.18 -26.61 -22.19
C GLU A 224 -36.99 -27.25 -22.92
N LYS A 225 -35.88 -26.53 -22.99
CA LYS A 225 -34.53 -27.09 -23.12
C LYS A 225 -33.78 -26.76 -21.82
N PRO A 226 -32.89 -27.62 -21.30
CA PRO A 226 -32.16 -27.31 -20.09
C PRO A 226 -31.30 -26.07 -20.36
N ILE A 227 -31.72 -24.93 -19.82
CA ILE A 227 -31.01 -23.66 -19.96
C ILE A 227 -29.68 -23.83 -19.24
N SER A 228 -28.61 -24.02 -20.02
CA SER A 228 -27.23 -24.02 -19.54
C SER A 228 -27.03 -22.79 -18.64
N LYS A 229 -26.38 -22.98 -17.49
CA LYS A 229 -26.18 -21.93 -16.48
C LYS A 229 -25.55 -20.65 -17.06
N THR A 230 -24.67 -20.83 -18.05
CA THR A 230 -24.06 -19.76 -18.84
C THR A 230 -25.09 -18.89 -19.58
N GLU A 231 -26.18 -19.50 -20.05
CA GLU A 231 -27.26 -18.80 -20.76
C GLU A 231 -28.12 -17.97 -19.79
N LYS A 232 -28.32 -18.46 -18.55
CA LYS A 232 -28.98 -17.66 -17.49
C LYS A 232 -28.16 -16.42 -17.12
N ILE A 233 -26.84 -16.59 -17.01
CA ILE A 233 -25.90 -15.49 -16.73
C ILE A 233 -25.90 -14.48 -17.88
N ARG A 234 -25.90 -14.95 -19.13
CA ARG A 234 -25.97 -14.09 -20.32
C ARG A 234 -27.24 -13.23 -20.32
N ILE A 235 -28.41 -13.85 -20.13
CA ILE A 235 -29.69 -13.13 -20.13
C ILE A 235 -29.74 -12.09 -18.99
N ALA A 236 -29.14 -12.39 -17.83
CA ALA A 236 -29.04 -11.44 -16.73
C ALA A 236 -28.10 -10.26 -17.05
N LEU A 237 -26.95 -10.51 -17.68
CA LEU A 237 -25.96 -9.47 -18.02
C LEU A 237 -26.41 -8.59 -19.19
N GLU A 238 -27.15 -9.12 -20.17
CA GLU A 238 -27.65 -8.34 -21.31
C GLU A 238 -28.69 -7.28 -20.88
N LYS A 239 -29.50 -7.60 -19.86
CA LYS A 239 -30.49 -6.70 -19.27
C LYS A 239 -29.88 -5.56 -18.45
N LEU A 240 -28.60 -5.64 -18.08
CA LEU A 240 -27.94 -4.60 -17.31
C LEU A 240 -27.52 -3.41 -18.20
N PRO A 241 -27.61 -2.17 -17.71
CA PRO A 241 -27.03 -1.01 -18.39
C PRO A 241 -25.49 -1.10 -18.39
N LEU A 242 -24.85 -0.47 -19.37
CA LEU A 242 -23.39 -0.53 -19.57
C LEU A 242 -22.60 -0.08 -18.33
N THR A 243 -23.11 0.92 -17.61
CA THR A 243 -22.53 1.41 -16.36
C THR A 243 -22.42 0.32 -15.29
N ASN A 244 -23.43 -0.55 -15.18
CA ASN A 244 -23.44 -1.63 -14.19
C ASN A 244 -22.47 -2.75 -14.60
N LEU A 245 -22.35 -3.02 -15.90
CA LEU A 245 -21.36 -3.97 -16.41
C LEU A 245 -19.93 -3.48 -16.13
N TYR A 246 -19.69 -2.17 -16.26
CA TYR A 246 -18.43 -1.53 -15.89
C TYR A 246 -18.15 -1.61 -14.39
N GLU A 247 -19.14 -1.44 -13.52
CA GLU A 247 -18.96 -1.62 -12.09
C GLU A 247 -18.64 -3.07 -11.70
N ILE A 248 -19.30 -4.04 -12.33
CA ILE A 248 -19.01 -5.47 -12.13
C ILE A 248 -17.56 -5.74 -12.56
N ALA A 249 -17.14 -5.23 -13.71
CA ALA A 249 -15.77 -5.39 -14.18
C ALA A 249 -14.73 -4.69 -13.28
N LYS A 250 -15.06 -3.50 -12.76
CA LYS A 250 -14.23 -2.78 -11.77
C LYS A 250 -14.03 -3.60 -10.49
N LYS A 251 -15.12 -4.19 -9.98
CA LYS A 251 -15.10 -4.99 -8.75
C LYS A 251 -14.42 -6.35 -8.94
N LEU A 252 -14.48 -6.91 -10.15
CA LEU A 252 -13.69 -8.07 -10.54
C LEU A 252 -12.23 -7.71 -10.90
N GLU A 253 -11.84 -6.45 -10.70
CA GLU A 253 -10.51 -5.90 -10.99
C GLU A 253 -10.02 -6.16 -12.42
N ILE A 254 -10.96 -6.25 -13.37
CA ILE A 254 -10.68 -6.45 -14.78
C ILE A 254 -10.00 -5.18 -15.28
N SER A 255 -8.73 -5.25 -15.69
CA SER A 255 -8.03 -4.07 -16.19
C SER A 255 -8.52 -3.68 -17.59
N GLY A 256 -8.68 -2.38 -17.86
CA GLY A 256 -9.06 -1.86 -19.18
C GLY A 256 -10.54 -2.02 -19.54
N TYR A 257 -11.40 -2.29 -18.56
CA TYR A 257 -12.83 -2.51 -18.80
C TYR A 257 -13.57 -1.27 -19.32
N GLN A 258 -13.05 -0.07 -19.07
CA GLN A 258 -13.68 1.20 -19.40
C GLN A 258 -13.77 1.46 -20.91
N ASP A 259 -12.86 0.85 -21.68
CA ASP A 259 -12.75 1.02 -23.13
C ASP A 259 -13.52 -0.07 -23.91
N LEU A 260 -14.10 -1.06 -23.21
CA LEU A 260 -14.78 -2.21 -23.81
C LEU A 260 -16.24 -1.90 -24.17
N LYS A 261 -16.67 -2.32 -25.36
CA LYS A 261 -18.08 -2.19 -25.76
C LYS A 261 -18.95 -3.13 -24.92
N LYS A 262 -20.24 -2.79 -24.78
CA LYS A 262 -21.20 -3.54 -23.94
C LYS A 262 -21.17 -5.05 -24.19
N GLN A 263 -21.12 -5.48 -25.44
CA GLN A 263 -21.13 -6.90 -25.81
C GLN A 263 -19.80 -7.60 -25.46
N GLU A 264 -18.67 -6.96 -25.71
CA GLU A 264 -17.34 -7.49 -25.37
C GLU A 264 -17.18 -7.65 -23.85
N LEU A 265 -17.72 -6.70 -23.09
CA LEU A 265 -17.73 -6.75 -21.64
C LEU A 265 -18.62 -7.86 -21.09
N ILE A 266 -19.79 -8.08 -21.70
CA ILE A 266 -20.68 -9.19 -21.33
C ILE A 266 -20.00 -10.53 -21.58
N GLU A 267 -19.37 -10.73 -22.74
CA GLU A 267 -18.65 -11.98 -23.05
C GLU A 267 -17.49 -12.23 -22.08
N LEU A 268 -16.74 -11.19 -21.75
CA LEU A 268 -15.65 -11.25 -20.77
C LEU A 268 -16.16 -11.64 -19.37
N LEU A 269 -17.26 -11.03 -18.93
CA LEU A 269 -17.90 -11.33 -17.65
C LEU A 269 -18.47 -12.75 -17.63
N ILE A 270 -19.09 -13.23 -18.71
CA ILE A 270 -19.57 -14.62 -18.81
C ILE A 270 -18.41 -15.60 -18.69
N ARG A 271 -17.28 -15.33 -19.35
CA ARG A 271 -16.09 -16.20 -19.26
C ARG A 271 -15.56 -16.28 -17.83
N ILE A 272 -15.49 -15.17 -17.11
CA ILE A 272 -14.97 -15.11 -15.74
C ILE A 272 -15.94 -15.77 -14.76
N LEU A 273 -17.23 -15.41 -14.82
CA LEU A 273 -18.26 -15.92 -13.90
C LEU A 273 -18.55 -17.41 -14.15
N GLY A 274 -18.50 -17.87 -15.40
CA GLY A 274 -18.67 -19.28 -15.74
C GLY A 274 -17.50 -20.18 -15.31
N GLN A 275 -16.31 -19.62 -15.03
CA GLN A 275 -15.15 -20.36 -14.55
C GLN A 275 -15.06 -20.47 -13.02
N GLN A 276 -15.73 -19.60 -12.26
CA GLN A 276 -15.66 -19.57 -10.79
C GLN A 276 -16.47 -20.66 -10.08
N GLU A 277 -17.26 -21.45 -10.81
CA GLU A 277 -18.16 -22.47 -10.23
C GLU A 277 -17.77 -23.92 -10.57
N LYS A 278 -16.50 -24.14 -10.92
CA LYS A 278 -15.86 -25.47 -10.95
C LYS A 278 -14.78 -25.54 -9.88
#